data_AF-A0A916ZYD6-F1
#
_entry.id   AF-A0A916ZYD6-F1
#
_cell.length_a   1.000
_cell.length_b   1.000
_cell.length_c   1.000
_cell.angle_alpha   90.00
_cell.angle_beta   90.00
_cell.angle_gamma   90.00
#
_symmetry.space_group_name_H-M   'P 1'
#
loop_
_entity.id
_entity.type
_entity.pdbx_description
1 polymer ?
#
loop_
_entity_poly.entity_id
_entity_poly.type
_entity_poly.pdbx_seq_one_letter_code
_entity_poly.pdbx_strand_id
1 'polypeptide(L)'
;MAVGTVVRLLSVLSAECDELALRVDEMHRFLPDASGKRQASDDDLITAAQDIDFVQQHLAELAQFLMLMAEWTPGDLPLDMDGPLQSIRLSDLRSRLSGDDGSTDTGPKVRAGELEML
;
A
#
# COMPACT_ATOMS: atom_id res chain seq x y z
N MET A 1 -2.24 -28.77 -13.47
CA MET A 1 -3.22 -27.99 -12.69
C MET A 1 -2.49 -26.84 -12.00
N ALA A 2 -2.39 -25.68 -12.65
CA ALA A 2 -1.65 -24.50 -12.14
C ALA A 2 -2.56 -23.30 -11.84
N VAL A 3 -3.87 -23.43 -12.08
CA VAL A 3 -4.89 -22.38 -11.92
C VAL A 3 -5.10 -21.98 -10.44
N GLY A 4 -4.54 -22.73 -9.48
CA GLY A 4 -4.75 -22.49 -8.04
C GLY A 4 -3.74 -21.59 -7.33
N THR A 5 -2.50 -21.46 -7.83
CA THR A 5 -1.43 -20.81 -7.04
C THR A 5 -1.47 -19.29 -7.15
N VAL A 6 -1.63 -18.75 -8.36
CA VAL A 6 -1.65 -17.29 -8.58
C VAL A 6 -2.92 -16.67 -8.00
N VAL A 7 -4.08 -17.29 -8.22
CA VAL A 7 -5.35 -16.81 -7.62
C VAL A 7 -5.24 -16.77 -6.11
N ARG A 8 -4.74 -17.85 -5.48
CA ARG A 8 -4.53 -17.89 -4.03
C ARG A 8 -3.55 -16.82 -3.57
N LEU A 9 -2.46 -16.60 -4.30
CA LEU A 9 -1.49 -15.55 -3.98
C LEU A 9 -2.15 -14.16 -4.00
N LEU A 10 -2.87 -13.84 -5.07
CA LEU A 10 -3.58 -12.56 -5.19
C LEU A 10 -4.64 -12.39 -4.09
N SER A 11 -5.35 -13.46 -3.72
CA SER A 11 -6.30 -13.43 -2.60
C SER A 11 -5.61 -13.17 -1.26
N VAL A 12 -4.45 -13.79 -1.01
CA VAL A 12 -3.67 -13.54 0.20
C VAL A 12 -3.18 -12.09 0.23
N LEU A 13 -2.57 -11.61 -0.85
CA LEU A 13 -2.10 -10.22 -0.94
C LEU A 13 -3.24 -9.20 -0.73
N SER A 14 -4.43 -9.47 -1.27
CA SER A 14 -5.60 -8.63 -1.02
C SER A 14 -5.98 -8.62 0.46
N ALA A 15 -6.02 -9.79 1.10
CA ALA A 15 -6.37 -9.91 2.51
C ALA A 15 -5.33 -9.22 3.43
N GLU A 16 -4.04 -9.34 3.11
CA GLU A 16 -2.97 -8.64 3.84
C GLU A 16 -3.13 -7.11 3.71
N CYS A 17 -3.41 -6.60 2.50
CA CYS A 17 -3.68 -5.18 2.29
C CYS A 17 -4.92 -4.70 3.07
N ASP A 18 -6.00 -5.49 3.11
CA ASP A 18 -7.22 -5.17 3.87
C ASP A 18 -6.94 -5.12 5.39
N GLU A 19 -6.18 -6.08 5.91
CA GLU A 19 -5.77 -6.12 7.33
C GLU A 19 -4.91 -4.89 7.69
N LEU A 20 -3.96 -4.52 6.84
CA LEU A 20 -3.14 -3.32 7.05
C LEU A 20 -3.98 -2.04 6.99
N ALA A 21 -4.97 -1.97 6.10
CA ALA A 21 -5.89 -0.84 6.03
C ALA A 21 -6.73 -0.71 7.31
N LEU A 22 -7.25 -1.82 7.85
CA LEU A 22 -7.98 -1.83 9.11
C LEU A 22 -7.11 -1.31 10.27
N ARG A 23 -5.84 -1.73 10.34
CA ARG A 23 -4.93 -1.23 11.38
C ARG A 23 -4.63 0.26 11.26
N VAL A 24 -4.47 0.77 10.04
CA VAL A 24 -4.34 2.21 9.81
C VAL A 24 -5.62 2.94 10.25
N ASP A 25 -6.80 2.38 9.98
CA ASP A 25 -8.05 2.97 10.44
C ASP A 25 -8.16 3.00 11.97
N GLU A 26 -7.69 1.95 12.65
CA GLU A 26 -7.64 1.89 14.13
C GLU A 26 -6.69 2.93 14.73
N MET A 27 -5.61 3.31 14.03
CA MET A 27 -4.67 4.33 14.49
C MET A 27 -5.30 5.73 14.65
N HIS A 28 -6.45 6.00 14.02
CA HIS A 28 -7.16 7.27 14.21
C HIS A 28 -7.53 7.52 15.68
N ARG A 29 -7.63 6.47 16.51
CA ARG A 29 -7.88 6.60 17.97
C ARG A 29 -6.79 7.38 18.71
N PHE A 30 -5.59 7.49 18.13
CA PHE A 30 -4.45 8.19 18.73
C PHE A 30 -4.40 9.68 18.36
N LEU A 31 -5.21 10.11 17.38
CA LEU A 31 -5.27 11.50 16.98
C LEU A 31 -6.03 12.33 18.02
N PRO A 32 -5.64 13.61 18.22
CA PRO A 32 -6.39 14.50 19.09
C PRO A 32 -7.82 14.71 18.59
N ASP A 33 -8.76 14.91 19.51
CA ASP A 33 -10.14 15.20 19.16
C ASP A 33 -10.32 16.60 18.56
N ALA A 34 -11.55 16.93 18.13
CA ALA A 34 -11.88 18.24 17.57
C ALA A 34 -11.61 19.43 18.52
N SER A 35 -11.40 19.18 19.82
CA SER A 35 -11.04 20.19 20.81
C SER A 35 -9.52 20.35 20.99
N GLY A 36 -8.71 19.58 20.23
CA GLY A 36 -7.26 19.59 20.32
C GLY A 36 -6.71 18.96 21.60
N LYS A 37 -7.57 18.30 22.40
CA LYS A 37 -7.13 17.64 23.63
C LYS A 37 -6.58 16.27 23.28
N ARG A 38 -5.36 16.02 23.78
CA ARG A 38 -4.71 14.72 23.70
C ARG A 38 -5.47 13.77 24.62
N GLN A 39 -6.14 12.77 24.04
CA GLN A 39 -6.81 11.72 24.81
C GLN A 39 -5.89 10.52 25.09
N ALA A 40 -4.86 10.34 24.27
CA ALA A 40 -3.90 9.24 24.38
C ALA A 40 -2.86 9.48 25.48
N SER A 41 -2.60 8.45 26.28
CA SER A 41 -1.47 8.40 27.23
C SER A 41 -0.14 8.24 26.49
N ASP A 42 0.99 8.44 27.19
CA ASP A 42 2.31 8.21 26.61
C ASP A 42 2.50 6.74 26.18
N ASP A 43 1.93 5.78 26.92
CA ASP A 43 1.94 4.35 26.57
C ASP A 43 1.12 4.06 25.30
N ASP A 44 -0.01 4.75 25.11
CA ASP A 44 -0.82 4.64 23.89
C ASP A 44 -0.06 5.15 22.66
N LEU A 45 0.76 6.18 22.84
CA LEU A 45 1.55 6.77 21.75
C LEU A 45 2.76 5.91 21.39
N ILE A 46 3.36 5.24 22.37
CA ILE A 46 4.38 4.21 22.11
C ILE A 46 3.76 3.07 21.30
N THR A 47 2.57 2.63 21.69
CA THR A 47 1.81 1.61 20.96
C THR A 47 1.50 2.08 19.53
N ALA A 48 1.05 3.32 19.36
CA ALA A 48 0.81 3.90 18.04
C ALA A 48 2.07 3.89 17.16
N ALA A 49 3.23 4.25 17.71
CA ALA A 49 4.49 4.24 16.98
C ALA A 49 4.89 2.81 16.56
N GLN A 50 4.67 1.82 17.43
CA GLN A 50 4.92 0.41 17.12
C GLN A 50 3.96 -0.12 16.04
N ASP A 51 2.69 0.26 16.10
CA ASP A 51 1.71 -0.14 15.09
C ASP A 51 2.07 0.47 13.71
N ILE A 52 2.54 1.72 13.68
CA ILE A 52 3.00 2.38 12.44
C ILE A 52 4.22 1.66 11.87
N ASP A 53 5.23 1.37 12.69
CA ASP A 53 6.42 0.62 12.28
C ASP A 53 6.05 -0.76 11.74
N PHE A 54 5.13 -1.46 12.41
CA PHE A 54 4.59 -2.74 11.95
C PHE A 54 3.98 -2.64 10.55
N VAL A 55 3.09 -1.67 10.32
CA VAL A 55 2.43 -1.47 9.02
C VAL A 55 3.45 -1.13 7.95
N GLN A 56 4.41 -0.25 8.26
CA GLN A 56 5.46 0.15 7.33
C GLN A 56 6.33 -1.04 6.90
N GLN A 57 6.75 -1.89 7.85
CA GLN A 57 7.54 -3.08 7.55
C GLN A 57 6.75 -4.06 6.68
N HIS A 58 5.46 -4.31 6.99
CA HIS A 58 4.63 -5.20 6.18
C HIS A 58 4.46 -4.69 4.75
N LEU A 59 4.20 -3.39 4.57
CA LEU A 59 4.09 -2.79 3.24
C LEU A 59 5.42 -2.90 2.46
N ALA A 60 6.56 -2.70 3.12
CA ALA A 60 7.88 -2.81 2.49
C ALA A 60 8.17 -4.24 2.02
N GLU A 61 7.89 -5.25 2.85
CA GLU A 61 8.08 -6.66 2.50
C GLU A 61 7.13 -7.10 1.39
N LEU A 62 5.86 -6.69 1.42
CA LEU A 62 4.90 -6.98 0.35
C LEU A 62 5.32 -6.33 -0.98
N ALA A 63 5.81 -5.09 -0.94
CA ALA A 63 6.32 -4.40 -2.13
C ALA A 63 7.55 -5.09 -2.71
N GLN A 64 8.49 -5.51 -1.85
CA GLN A 64 9.67 -6.26 -2.27
C GLN A 64 9.29 -7.61 -2.88
N PHE A 65 8.36 -8.33 -2.26
CA PHE A 65 7.83 -9.58 -2.78
C PHE A 65 7.22 -9.41 -4.18
N LEU A 66 6.37 -8.39 -4.37
CA LEU A 66 5.77 -8.08 -5.67
C LEU A 66 6.82 -7.72 -6.74
N MET A 67 7.86 -6.98 -6.36
CA MET A 67 8.97 -6.64 -7.26
C MET A 67 9.69 -7.91 -7.75
N LEU A 68 10.05 -8.82 -6.83
CA LEU A 68 10.72 -10.08 -7.18
C LEU A 68 9.84 -10.98 -8.07
N MET A 69 8.54 -11.03 -7.78
CA MET A 69 7.58 -11.74 -8.63
C MET A 69 7.51 -11.13 -10.03
N ALA A 70 7.55 -9.80 -10.15
CA ALA A 70 7.58 -9.12 -11.44
C ALA A 70 8.87 -9.42 -12.23
N GLU A 71 10.03 -9.42 -11.58
CA GLU A 71 11.33 -9.78 -12.21
C GLU A 71 11.33 -11.19 -12.81
N TRP A 72 10.61 -12.13 -12.18
CA TRP A 72 10.54 -13.52 -12.65
C TRP A 72 9.37 -13.77 -13.61
N THR A 73 8.47 -12.79 -13.76
CA THR A 73 7.33 -12.91 -14.66
C THR A 73 7.75 -12.54 -16.08
N PRO A 74 7.45 -13.37 -17.10
CA PRO A 74 7.68 -13.01 -18.49
C PRO A 74 7.00 -11.68 -18.86
N GLY A 75 7.75 -10.75 -19.44
CA GLY A 75 7.27 -9.41 -19.76
C GLY A 75 6.20 -9.32 -20.85
N ASP A 76 5.91 -10.44 -21.53
CA ASP A 76 4.89 -10.59 -22.57
C ASP A 76 3.60 -11.23 -22.06
N LEU A 77 3.47 -11.46 -20.75
CA LEU A 77 2.25 -12.01 -20.17
C LEU A 77 1.09 -10.99 -20.29
N PRO A 78 0.05 -11.25 -21.10
CA PRO A 78 -1.06 -10.33 -21.22
C PRO A 78 -1.89 -10.38 -19.93
N LEU A 79 -1.95 -9.25 -19.22
CA LEU A 79 -2.81 -9.04 -18.07
C LEU A 79 -3.99 -8.15 -18.48
N ASP A 80 -5.21 -8.64 -18.26
CA ASP A 80 -6.41 -7.80 -18.38
C ASP A 80 -6.55 -6.93 -17.12
N MET A 81 -6.19 -5.66 -17.27
CA MET A 81 -6.19 -4.68 -16.19
C MET A 81 -7.46 -3.81 -16.16
N ASP A 82 -8.31 -3.89 -17.19
CA ASP A 82 -9.43 -2.95 -17.36
C ASP A 82 -10.46 -3.10 -16.24
N GLY A 83 -10.85 -4.33 -15.93
CA GLY A 83 -11.76 -4.63 -14.82
C GLY A 83 -11.19 -4.23 -13.46
N PRO A 84 -9.99 -4.72 -13.08
CA PRO A 84 -9.34 -4.35 -11.82
C PRO A 84 -9.14 -2.84 -11.64
N LEU A 85 -8.68 -2.12 -12.66
CA LEU A 85 -8.44 -0.67 -12.57
C LEU A 85 -9.72 0.14 -12.30
N GLN A 86 -10.86 -0.31 -12.81
CA GLN A 86 -12.16 0.34 -12.54
C GLN A 86 -12.61 0.23 -11.09
N SER A 87 -12.10 -0.76 -10.34
CA SER A 87 -12.40 -0.92 -8.91
C SER A 87 -11.68 0.11 -8.02
N ILE A 88 -10.62 0.75 -8.54
CA ILE A 88 -9.79 1.69 -7.79
C ILE A 88 -10.47 3.06 -7.74
N ARG A 89 -10.86 3.48 -6.54
CA ARG A 89 -11.54 4.77 -6.29
C ARG A 89 -10.58 5.96 -6.21
N LEU A 90 -9.32 5.71 -5.85
CA LEU A 90 -8.29 6.75 -5.76
C LEU A 90 -7.76 7.05 -7.18
N SER A 91 -8.20 8.18 -7.75
CA SER A 91 -7.86 8.60 -9.12
C SER A 91 -6.37 8.53 -9.44
N ASP A 92 -5.54 9.00 -8.50
CA ASP A 92 -4.10 9.10 -8.68
C ASP A 92 -3.43 7.72 -8.66
N LEU A 93 -3.93 6.81 -7.83
CA LEU A 93 -3.46 5.42 -7.83
C LEU A 93 -3.85 4.71 -9.11
N ARG A 94 -5.08 4.94 -9.59
CA ARG A 94 -5.57 4.37 -10.85
C ARG A 94 -4.73 4.82 -12.04
N SER A 95 -4.38 6.11 -12.13
CA SER A 95 -3.50 6.67 -13.19
C SER A 95 -2.13 5.98 -13.21
N ARG A 96 -1.49 5.87 -12.05
CA ARG A 96 -0.16 5.23 -11.93
C ARG A 96 -0.19 3.77 -12.37
N LEU A 97 -1.25 3.04 -12.01
CA LEU A 97 -1.38 1.63 -12.34
C LEU A 97 -1.82 1.38 -13.79
N SER A 98 -2.53 2.32 -14.42
CA SER A 98 -2.87 2.24 -15.84
C SER A 98 -1.68 2.54 -16.76
N GLY A 99 -0.55 3.01 -16.20
CA GLY A 99 0.59 3.48 -16.98
C GLY A 99 0.30 4.75 -17.79
N ASP A 100 -0.80 5.44 -17.47
CA ASP A 100 -1.25 6.67 -18.14
C ASP A 100 -0.62 7.92 -17.50
N ASP A 101 0.35 7.72 -16.62
CA ASP A 101 1.26 8.78 -16.21
C ASP A 101 1.96 9.26 -17.48
N GLY A 102 1.52 10.42 -18.00
CA GLY A 102 2.11 11.11 -19.16
C GLY A 102 3.55 11.55 -18.95
N SER A 103 4.44 10.63 -18.57
CA SER A 103 5.87 10.77 -18.42
C SER A 103 6.57 9.78 -19.32
N THR A 104 7.08 10.31 -20.42
CA THR A 104 8.43 9.96 -20.88
C THR A 104 9.36 9.76 -19.68
N ASP A 105 9.84 8.52 -19.51
CA ASP A 105 11.17 8.18 -19.00
C ASP A 105 11.71 8.98 -17.79
N THR A 106 11.10 8.84 -16.61
CA THR A 106 11.78 9.22 -15.34
C THR A 106 11.15 8.54 -14.11
N GLY A 107 11.62 7.32 -13.80
CA GLY A 107 11.66 6.69 -12.47
C GLY A 107 10.37 6.63 -11.60
N PRO A 108 10.40 5.90 -10.46
CA PRO A 108 9.31 5.94 -9.50
C PRO A 108 9.24 7.34 -8.85
N LYS A 109 8.14 8.07 -9.12
CA LYS A 109 7.87 9.37 -8.50
C LYS A 109 7.49 9.19 -7.04
N VAL A 110 8.48 9.36 -6.17
CA VAL A 110 8.34 9.58 -4.72
C VAL A 110 7.43 10.80 -4.48
N ARG A 111 6.50 10.68 -3.51
CA ARG A 111 5.54 11.76 -3.18
C ARG A 111 6.25 12.97 -2.56
N ALA A 112 5.70 14.16 -2.80
CA ALA A 112 6.04 15.35 -2.01
C ALA A 112 5.60 15.12 -0.55
N GLY A 113 6.57 15.11 0.36
CA GLY A 113 6.42 14.77 1.78
C GLY A 113 7.54 13.89 2.34
N GLU A 114 8.31 13.22 1.48
CA GLU A 114 9.43 12.34 1.88
C GLU A 114 10.78 13.07 2.07
N LEU A 115 10.81 14.41 1.98
CA LEU A 115 12.07 15.20 2.02
C LEU A 115 12.11 16.29 3.11
N GLU A 116 11.20 16.29 4.09
CA GLU A 116 11.23 17.31 5.17
C GLU A 116 12.07 16.89 6.41
N MET A 117 12.90 15.85 6.31
CA MET A 117 13.85 15.49 7.38
C MET A 117 15.24 15.11 6.85
N LEU A 118 15.88 16.03 6.12
CA LEU A 118 17.34 16.06 5.98
C LEU A 118 17.89 17.36 6.58
#